data_AF-A0A075W9Z2-F1
#
_entry.id   AF-A0A075W9Z2-F1
#
_cell.length_a   1.000
_cell.length_b   1.000
_cell.length_c   1.000
_cell.angle_alpha   90.00
_cell.angle_beta   90.00
_cell.angle_gamma   90.00
#
_symmetry.space_group_name_H-M   'P 1'
#
loop_
_entity.id
_entity.type
_entity.pdbx_description
1 polymer ?
#
loop_
_entity_poly.entity_id
_entity_poly.type
_entity_poly.pdbx_seq_one_letter_code
_entity_poly.pdbx_strand_id
1 'polypeptide(L)'
;MKCVEVHVIDSSAIFQRKAVYRNMVTVPEVVAEILDEASALYFSVKNFRVEEASPESVEEVKEAARKTGDIHKLSDTDIKVLAKALDEIKKGNEVVLVTDDYAIQNVAMSLGIRFDGILHRQISKEFKWVKVCRGCGRRIESEICPVCGSEAIIRRVKNDKNRNSG
;
A
#
# COMPACT_ATOMS: atom_id res chain seq x y z
N MET A 1 14.72 -15.84 -22.12
CA MET A 1 14.14 -16.10 -20.77
C MET A 1 12.73 -15.59 -20.73
N LYS A 2 11.80 -16.28 -20.06
CA LYS A 2 10.48 -15.73 -19.74
C LYS A 2 10.63 -14.89 -18.48
N CYS A 3 10.43 -13.57 -18.56
CA CYS A 3 10.23 -12.76 -17.37
C CYS A 3 8.92 -13.19 -16.72
N VAL A 4 9.00 -13.70 -15.49
CA VAL A 4 7.82 -14.04 -14.69
C VAL A 4 7.61 -12.89 -13.72
N GLU A 5 6.40 -12.34 -13.71
CA GLU A 5 6.01 -11.34 -12.72
C GLU A 5 5.74 -12.05 -11.38
N VAL A 6 6.44 -11.62 -10.33
CA VAL A 6 6.41 -12.18 -8.98
C VAL A 6 6.00 -11.08 -8.00
N HIS A 7 4.99 -11.39 -7.19
CA HIS A 7 4.51 -10.49 -6.15
C HIS A 7 5.03 -10.96 -4.81
N VAL A 8 5.83 -10.12 -4.17
CA VAL A 8 6.37 -10.37 -2.84
C VAL A 8 5.40 -9.75 -1.85
N ILE A 9 4.83 -10.58 -0.98
CA ILE A 9 3.68 -10.21 -0.16
C ILE A 9 4.13 -10.02 1.29
N ASP A 10 3.91 -8.80 1.79
CA ASP A 10 4.09 -8.40 3.19
C ASP A 10 2.92 -8.89 4.08
N SER A 11 3.13 -8.99 5.40
CA SER A 11 2.11 -9.34 6.39
C SER A 11 0.87 -8.45 6.24
N SER A 12 1.07 -7.13 6.12
CA SER A 12 0.02 -6.12 5.92
C SER A 12 -0.91 -6.44 4.74
N ALA A 13 -0.36 -6.95 3.64
CA ALA A 13 -1.07 -7.28 2.42
C ALA A 13 -1.94 -8.53 2.56
N ILE A 14 -1.51 -9.48 3.40
CA ILE A 14 -2.24 -10.72 3.67
C ILE A 14 -3.46 -10.43 4.55
N PHE A 15 -3.31 -9.60 5.58
CA PHE A 15 -4.43 -9.20 6.44
C PHE A 15 -5.56 -8.51 5.67
N GLN A 16 -5.24 -7.76 4.61
CA GLN A 16 -6.24 -7.11 3.78
C GLN A 16 -6.98 -8.06 2.81
N ARG A 17 -6.56 -9.34 2.68
CA ARG A 17 -7.14 -10.37 1.80
C ARG A 17 -7.29 -9.93 0.33
N LYS A 18 -6.40 -9.05 -0.14
CA LYS A 18 -6.45 -8.45 -1.49
C LYS A 18 -5.46 -9.08 -2.47
N ALA A 19 -4.54 -9.92 -2.01
CA ALA A 19 -3.54 -10.54 -2.87
C ALA A 19 -4.19 -11.63 -3.77
N VAL A 20 -4.59 -11.25 -4.98
CA VAL A 20 -5.16 -12.14 -6.02
C VAL A 20 -4.19 -12.40 -7.17
N TYR A 21 -2.90 -12.25 -6.90
CA TYR A 21 -1.86 -12.36 -7.92
C TYR A 21 -1.53 -13.82 -8.25
N ARG A 22 -1.03 -14.05 -9.47
CA ARG A 22 -0.74 -15.41 -9.98
C ARG A 22 0.48 -16.06 -9.34
N ASN A 23 1.56 -15.30 -9.17
CA ASN A 23 2.80 -15.78 -8.56
C ASN A 23 3.07 -14.97 -7.31
N MET A 24 2.69 -15.51 -6.15
CA MET A 24 2.90 -14.88 -4.86
C MET A 24 4.02 -15.60 -4.12
N VAL A 25 4.90 -14.82 -3.50
CA VAL A 25 5.96 -15.31 -2.62
C VAL A 25 5.97 -14.50 -1.35
N THR A 26 6.25 -15.16 -0.23
CA THR A 26 6.47 -14.52 1.07
C THR A 26 7.54 -15.30 1.84
N VAL A 27 7.90 -14.82 3.02
CA VAL A 27 8.91 -15.43 3.90
C VAL A 27 8.23 -16.20 5.04
N PRO A 28 8.90 -17.21 5.63
CA PRO A 28 8.32 -18.01 6.72
C PRO A 28 7.85 -17.19 7.92
N GLU A 29 8.52 -16.09 8.25
CA GLU A 29 8.20 -15.23 9.39
C GLU A 29 6.82 -14.58 9.24
N VAL A 30 6.49 -14.14 8.02
CA VAL A 30 5.16 -13.58 7.70
C VAL A 30 4.08 -14.65 7.94
N VAL A 31 4.34 -15.90 7.57
CA VAL A 31 3.39 -17.01 7.81
C VAL A 31 3.26 -17.31 9.30
N ALA A 32 4.35 -17.23 10.06
CA ALA A 32 4.34 -17.47 11.50
C ALA A 32 3.60 -16.37 12.28
N GLU A 33 3.60 -15.13 11.78
CA GLU A 33 2.80 -14.01 12.33
C GLU A 33 1.29 -14.19 12.07
N ILE A 34 0.93 -14.92 11.02
CA ILE A 34 -0.46 -15.17 10.65
C ILE A 34 -1.03 -16.31 11.50
N LEU A 35 -1.54 -15.95 12.66
CA LEU A 35 -2.01 -16.88 13.69
C LEU A 35 -3.52 -17.18 13.66
N ASP A 36 -4.30 -16.50 12.81
CA ASP A 36 -5.75 -16.69 12.77
C ASP A 36 -6.20 -17.75 11.75
N GLU A 37 -7.21 -18.53 12.13
CA GLU A 37 -7.76 -19.67 11.39
C GLU A 37 -8.24 -19.29 9.98
N ALA A 38 -8.75 -18.06 9.81
CA ALA A 38 -9.24 -17.57 8.53
C ALA A 38 -8.11 -17.20 7.57
N SER A 39 -7.01 -16.66 8.09
CA SER A 39 -5.82 -16.35 7.31
C SER A 39 -4.99 -17.59 6.99
N ALA A 40 -4.99 -18.62 7.85
CA ALA A 40 -4.43 -19.93 7.54
C ALA A 40 -5.20 -20.65 6.40
N LEU A 41 -6.54 -20.57 6.41
CA LEU A 41 -7.36 -21.07 5.31
C LEU A 41 -7.12 -20.27 4.02
N TYR A 42 -7.05 -18.93 4.11
CA TYR A 42 -6.72 -18.08 2.97
C TYR A 42 -5.36 -18.44 2.36
N PHE A 43 -4.36 -18.66 3.21
CA PHE A 43 -3.03 -19.09 2.83
C PHE A 43 -3.05 -20.46 2.14
N SER A 44 -3.76 -21.46 2.69
CA SER A 44 -3.85 -22.80 2.09
C SER A 44 -4.61 -22.83 0.75
N VAL A 45 -5.62 -21.98 0.57
CA VAL A 45 -6.41 -21.92 -0.68
C VAL A 45 -5.64 -21.17 -1.79
N LYS A 46 -4.65 -20.35 -1.43
CA LYS A 46 -3.85 -19.57 -2.37
C LYS A 46 -2.48 -20.21 -2.57
N ASN A 47 -2.00 -20.24 -3.81
CA ASN A 47 -0.75 -20.90 -4.15
C ASN A 47 0.49 -20.03 -3.82
N PHE A 48 0.65 -19.70 -2.54
CA PHE A 48 1.81 -18.94 -2.04
C PHE A 48 3.06 -19.82 -2.02
N ARG A 49 4.16 -19.28 -2.53
CA ARG A 49 5.50 -19.83 -2.27
C ARG A 49 6.01 -19.24 -0.97
N VAL A 50 6.46 -20.09 -0.05
CA VAL A 50 7.18 -19.66 1.15
C VAL A 50 8.64 -19.98 0.93
N GLU A 51 9.47 -18.95 0.84
CA GLU A 51 10.89 -19.10 0.56
C GLU A 51 11.69 -18.17 1.48
N GLU A 52 12.83 -18.67 1.97
CA GLU A 52 13.80 -17.86 2.71
C GLU A 52 14.41 -16.78 1.80
N ALA A 53 14.84 -15.69 2.44
CA ALA A 53 15.65 -14.66 1.82
C ALA A 53 17.15 -14.98 1.96
N SER A 54 17.96 -14.64 0.96
CA SER A 54 19.40 -14.86 1.02
C SER A 54 20.06 -13.92 2.04
N PRO A 55 21.09 -14.38 2.78
CA PRO A 55 21.82 -13.54 3.72
C PRO A 55 22.47 -12.30 3.06
N GLU A 56 22.91 -12.46 1.81
CA GLU A 56 23.49 -11.37 1.00
C GLU A 56 22.48 -10.24 0.78
N SER A 57 21.26 -10.58 0.32
CA SER A 57 20.21 -9.59 0.11
C SER A 57 19.73 -8.97 1.42
N VAL A 58 19.74 -9.72 2.53
CA VAL A 58 19.44 -9.17 3.86
C VAL A 58 20.45 -8.09 4.27
N GLU A 59 21.74 -8.31 4.01
CA GLU A 59 22.78 -7.32 4.31
C GLU A 59 22.63 -6.07 3.44
N GLU A 60 22.35 -6.24 2.15
CA GLU A 60 22.11 -5.15 1.20
C GLU A 60 20.91 -4.29 1.60
N VAL A 61 19.80 -4.90 1.99
CA VAL A 61 18.62 -4.19 2.52
C VAL A 61 18.95 -3.43 3.79
N LYS A 62 19.70 -4.04 4.72
CA LYS A 62 20.12 -3.36 5.96
C LYS A 62 20.98 -2.13 5.67
N GLU A 63 21.85 -2.20 4.67
CA GLU A 63 22.62 -1.04 4.23
C GLU A 63 21.73 0.04 3.61
N ALA A 64 20.80 -0.32 2.74
CA ALA A 64 19.84 0.62 2.15
C ALA A 64 18.97 1.30 3.23
N ALA A 65 18.44 0.52 4.17
CA ALA A 65 17.64 1.03 5.29
C ALA A 65 18.43 1.98 6.21
N ARG A 66 19.74 1.76 6.39
CA ARG A 66 20.61 2.72 7.09
C ARG A 66 20.79 4.00 6.29
N LYS A 67 20.91 3.93 4.97
CA LYS A 67 21.04 5.10 4.09
C LYS A 67 19.76 5.95 4.05
N THR A 68 18.58 5.32 4.06
CA THR A 68 17.29 6.05 4.12
C THR A 68 16.96 6.56 5.52
N GLY A 69 17.58 5.99 6.56
CA GLY A 69 17.31 6.32 7.96
C GLY A 69 16.10 5.59 8.55
N ASP A 70 15.53 4.62 7.83
CA ASP A 70 14.34 3.86 8.26
C ASP A 70 14.69 2.55 8.99
N ILE A 71 15.97 2.20 9.16
CA ILE A 71 16.42 0.95 9.82
C ILE A 71 15.79 0.71 11.20
N HIS A 72 15.50 1.78 11.97
CA HIS A 72 14.90 1.66 13.30
C HIS A 72 13.38 1.44 13.30
N LYS A 73 12.74 1.61 12.14
CA LYS A 73 11.29 1.40 11.96
C LYS A 73 10.97 0.03 11.37
N LEU A 74 11.95 -0.62 10.74
CA LEU A 74 11.78 -1.93 10.13
C LEU A 74 12.05 -3.04 11.15
N SER A 75 11.15 -4.02 11.17
CA SER A 75 11.35 -5.30 11.86
C SER A 75 12.29 -6.23 11.07
N ASP A 76 12.70 -7.33 11.69
CA ASP A 76 13.48 -8.37 11.00
C ASP A 76 12.66 -9.02 9.87
N THR A 77 11.34 -9.17 10.07
CA THR A 77 10.40 -9.65 9.05
C THR A 77 10.40 -8.71 7.83
N ASP A 78 10.29 -7.38 8.04
CA ASP A 78 10.25 -6.40 6.95
C ASP A 78 11.54 -6.43 6.11
N ILE A 79 12.69 -6.55 6.79
CA ILE A 79 14.00 -6.68 6.13
C ILE A 79 14.04 -7.94 5.26
N LYS A 80 13.53 -9.07 5.77
CA LYS A 80 13.49 -10.34 5.02
C LYS A 80 12.54 -10.28 3.84
N VAL A 81 11.40 -9.61 3.97
CA VAL A 81 10.45 -9.39 2.86
C VAL A 81 11.11 -8.56 1.74
N LEU A 82 11.76 -7.45 2.09
CA LEU A 82 12.54 -6.64 1.14
C LEU A 82 13.69 -7.43 0.50
N ALA A 83 14.39 -8.24 1.29
CA ALA A 83 15.50 -9.06 0.82
C ALA A 83 15.02 -10.14 -0.14
N LYS A 84 13.84 -10.72 0.12
CA LYS A 84 13.21 -11.67 -0.79
C LYS A 84 12.85 -11.02 -2.12
N ALA A 85 12.40 -9.78 -2.11
CA ALA A 85 12.15 -9.03 -3.34
C ALA A 85 13.43 -8.81 -4.15
N LEU A 86 14.55 -8.48 -3.49
CA LEU A 86 15.86 -8.40 -4.16
C LEU A 86 16.28 -9.74 -4.75
N ASP A 87 16.11 -10.85 -4.03
CA ASP A 87 16.47 -12.18 -4.54
C ASP A 87 15.73 -12.51 -5.85
N GLU A 88 14.43 -12.23 -5.91
CA GLU A 88 13.64 -12.46 -7.11
C GLU A 88 14.09 -11.56 -8.28
N ILE A 89 14.47 -10.31 -8.01
CA ILE A 89 15.06 -9.43 -9.02
C ILE A 89 16.41 -9.99 -9.51
N LYS A 90 17.28 -10.44 -8.59
CA LYS A 90 18.58 -11.05 -8.92
C LYS A 90 18.43 -12.34 -9.74
N LYS A 91 17.34 -13.09 -9.56
CA LYS A 91 16.97 -14.24 -10.42
C LYS A 91 16.50 -13.83 -11.82
N GLY A 92 16.28 -12.55 -12.08
CA GLY A 92 15.79 -12.00 -13.35
C GLY A 92 14.26 -11.95 -13.45
N ASN A 93 13.55 -12.01 -12.33
CA ASN A 93 12.09 -11.87 -12.30
C ASN A 93 11.68 -10.40 -12.27
N GLU A 94 10.49 -10.12 -12.79
CA GLU A 94 9.86 -8.83 -12.60
C GLU A 94 9.16 -8.83 -11.25
N VAL A 95 9.59 -7.97 -10.33
CA VAL A 95 9.08 -7.99 -8.95
C VAL A 95 8.18 -6.79 -8.68
N VAL A 96 7.10 -7.06 -7.95
CA VAL A 96 6.23 -6.06 -7.32
C VAL A 96 6.12 -6.40 -5.84
N LEU A 97 6.63 -5.51 -4.99
CA LEU A 97 6.45 -5.60 -3.54
C LEU A 97 5.07 -5.08 -3.16
N VAL A 98 4.27 -5.88 -2.47
CA VAL A 98 2.91 -5.52 -2.08
C VAL A 98 2.90 -5.20 -0.61
N THR A 99 2.81 -3.91 -0.28
CA THR A 99 2.87 -3.38 1.10
C THR A 99 2.18 -2.02 1.17
N ASP A 100 1.61 -1.68 2.32
CA ASP A 100 1.10 -0.34 2.62
C ASP A 100 1.97 0.45 3.61
N ASP A 101 3.09 -0.12 4.08
CA ASP A 101 3.99 0.53 5.02
C ASP A 101 4.96 1.51 4.33
N TYR A 102 5.00 2.76 4.81
CA TYR A 102 5.84 3.82 4.23
C TYR A 102 7.35 3.59 4.43
N ALA A 103 7.78 3.00 5.55
CA ALA A 103 9.19 2.69 5.79
C ALA A 103 9.68 1.60 4.83
N ILE A 104 8.86 0.57 4.58
CA ILE A 104 9.15 -0.46 3.58
C ILE A 104 9.23 0.16 2.18
N GLN A 105 8.28 1.02 1.81
CA GLN A 105 8.27 1.71 0.52
C GLN A 105 9.51 2.59 0.31
N ASN A 106 9.96 3.32 1.32
CA ASN A 106 11.17 4.16 1.22
C ASN A 106 12.41 3.33 0.89
N VAL A 107 12.60 2.20 1.58
CA VAL A 107 13.73 1.31 1.34
C VAL A 107 13.60 0.63 -0.03
N ALA A 108 12.40 0.19 -0.41
CA ALA A 108 12.12 -0.34 -1.73
C ALA A 108 12.48 0.66 -2.85
N MET A 109 12.14 1.95 -2.68
CA MET A 109 12.54 3.01 -3.62
C MET A 109 14.06 3.16 -3.72
N SER A 110 14.77 3.15 -2.59
CA SER A 110 16.23 3.23 -2.57
C SER A 110 16.91 2.05 -3.26
N LEU A 111 16.26 0.89 -3.28
CA LEU A 111 16.72 -0.34 -3.92
C LEU A 111 16.24 -0.51 -5.36
N GLY A 112 15.42 0.43 -5.87
CA GLY A 112 14.83 0.34 -7.21
C GLY A 112 13.75 -0.75 -7.35
N ILE A 113 13.19 -1.22 -6.24
CA ILE A 113 12.14 -2.25 -6.22
C ILE A 113 10.80 -1.56 -6.52
N ARG A 114 10.07 -2.06 -7.52
CA ARG A 114 8.69 -1.61 -7.76
C ARG A 114 7.82 -2.11 -6.62
N PHE A 115 6.93 -1.26 -6.12
CA PHE A 115 5.94 -1.65 -5.13
C PHE A 115 4.54 -1.20 -5.55
N ASP A 116 3.55 -1.97 -5.11
CA ASP A 116 2.14 -1.65 -5.22
C ASP A 116 1.62 -1.33 -3.83
N GLY A 117 1.44 -0.03 -3.56
CA GLY A 117 0.66 0.41 -2.42
C GLY A 117 -0.77 -0.06 -2.65
N ILE A 118 -1.28 -0.96 -1.81
CA ILE A 118 -2.58 -1.67 -1.92
C ILE A 118 -3.82 -0.74 -2.01
N LEU A 119 -3.59 0.56 -2.08
CA LEU A 119 -4.51 1.65 -2.40
C LEU A 119 -4.59 1.97 -3.91
N HIS A 120 -4.64 0.97 -4.80
CA HIS A 120 -5.05 1.19 -6.19
C HIS A 120 -6.27 0.36 -6.60
N ARG A 121 -7.38 0.57 -5.87
CA ARG A 121 -8.59 1.00 -6.57
C ARG A 121 -8.65 2.50 -6.32
N GLN A 122 -8.32 3.32 -7.33
CA GLN A 122 -8.52 4.76 -7.25
C GLN A 122 -9.88 5.01 -6.60
N ILE A 123 -9.90 5.67 -5.44
CA ILE A 123 -11.12 6.35 -5.03
C ILE A 123 -11.31 7.42 -6.11
N SER A 124 -12.13 7.13 -7.11
CA SER A 124 -12.52 8.05 -8.20
C SER A 124 -13.41 9.19 -7.71
N LYS A 125 -13.33 9.53 -6.43
CA LYS A 125 -14.14 10.53 -5.76
C LYS A 125 -13.21 11.41 -4.95
N GLU A 126 -12.57 12.36 -5.64
CA GLU A 126 -12.07 13.56 -4.97
C GLU A 126 -13.28 14.21 -4.27
N PHE A 127 -13.17 14.53 -2.98
CA PHE A 127 -14.20 15.28 -2.26
C PHE A 127 -13.66 16.68 -1.98
N LYS A 128 -14.44 17.72 -2.29
CA LYS A 128 -14.13 19.10 -1.91
C LYS A 128 -14.94 19.46 -0.67
N TRP A 129 -14.27 20.04 0.32
CA TRP A 129 -14.95 20.65 1.46
C TRP A 129 -15.28 22.10 1.09
N VAL A 130 -16.57 22.43 1.07
CA VAL A 130 -17.04 23.78 0.74
C VAL A 130 -17.80 24.36 1.91
N LYS A 131 -17.54 25.64 2.20
CA LYS A 131 -18.28 26.40 3.21
C LYS A 131 -19.64 26.81 2.62
N VAL A 132 -20.72 26.42 3.30
CA VAL A 132 -22.10 26.65 2.88
C VAL A 132 -22.95 27.13 4.04
N CYS A 133 -23.94 27.97 3.76
CA CYS A 133 -24.91 28.42 4.74
C CYS A 133 -25.76 27.25 5.26
N ARG A 134 -25.92 27.13 6.59
CA ARG A 134 -26.78 26.10 7.22
C ARG A 134 -28.26 26.27 6.86
N GLY A 135 -28.72 27.51 6.69
CA GLY A 135 -30.12 27.84 6.40
C GLY A 135 -30.47 27.64 4.92
N CYS A 136 -29.91 28.49 4.04
CA CYS A 136 -30.29 28.51 2.62
C CYS A 136 -29.40 27.65 1.71
N GLY A 137 -28.36 26.98 2.23
CA GLY A 137 -27.52 26.05 1.47
C GLY A 137 -26.54 26.67 0.45
N ARG A 138 -26.47 28.00 0.35
CA ARG A 138 -25.57 28.70 -0.59
C ARG A 138 -24.11 28.54 -0.16
N ARG A 139 -23.20 28.49 -1.14
CA ARG A 139 -21.76 28.60 -0.88
C ARG A 139 -21.43 30.03 -0.46
N ILE A 140 -20.77 30.16 0.68
CA ILE A 140 -20.41 31.45 1.28
C ILE A 140 -19.00 31.34 1.85
N GLU A 141 -18.25 32.43 1.83
CA GLU A 141 -16.90 32.48 2.41
C GLU A 141 -16.90 33.05 3.83
N SER A 142 -17.87 33.91 4.13
CA SER A 142 -18.12 34.51 5.43
C SER A 142 -18.67 33.51 6.45
N GLU A 143 -18.45 33.77 7.74
CA GLU A 143 -19.00 32.99 8.85
C GLU A 143 -20.53 33.11 8.97
N ILE A 144 -21.09 34.22 8.49
CA ILE A 144 -22.53 34.52 8.51
C ILE A 144 -23.02 34.74 7.09
N CYS A 145 -24.14 34.11 6.72
CA CYS A 145 -24.74 34.23 5.40
C CYS A 145 -25.32 35.64 5.18
N PRO A 146 -24.88 36.39 4.15
CA PRO A 146 -25.41 37.72 3.87
C PRO A 146 -26.85 37.72 3.34
N VAL A 147 -27.39 36.54 2.99
CA VAL A 147 -28.74 36.41 2.40
C VAL A 147 -29.80 36.06 3.44
N CYS A 148 -29.48 35.21 4.42
CA CYS A 148 -30.46 34.71 5.40
C CYS A 148 -29.98 34.77 6.85
N GLY A 149 -28.81 35.33 7.13
CA GLY A 149 -28.28 35.52 8.48
C GLY A 149 -27.82 34.25 9.21
N SER A 150 -27.98 33.07 8.61
CA SER A 150 -27.55 31.81 9.26
C SER A 150 -26.05 31.59 9.15
N GLU A 151 -25.50 30.87 10.12
CA GLU A 151 -24.07 30.53 10.17
C GLU A 151 -23.62 29.61 9.03
N ALA A 152 -22.36 29.73 8.68
CA ALA A 152 -21.68 28.87 7.74
C ALA A 152 -21.30 27.53 8.38
N ILE A 153 -21.44 26.46 7.61
CA ILE A 153 -20.99 25.10 7.95
C ILE A 153 -20.15 24.55 6.81
N ILE A 154 -19.22 23.65 7.11
CA ILE A 154 -18.43 22.96 6.09
C ILE A 154 -19.20 21.70 5.66
N ARG A 155 -19.49 21.58 4.36
CA ARG A 155 -20.06 20.36 3.78
C ARG A 155 -19.11 19.71 2.80
N ARG A 156 -19.09 18.38 2.82
CA ARG A 156 -18.37 17.55 1.85
C ARG A 156 -19.19 17.43 0.57
N VAL A 157 -18.66 17.88 -0.56
CA VAL A 157 -19.25 17.69 -1.89
C VAL A 157 -18.36 16.77 -2.74
N LYS A 158 -18.97 15.93 -3.59
CA LYS A 158 -18.24 15.09 -4.56
C LYS A 158 -17.68 15.98 -5.68
N ASN A 159 -16.46 15.72 -6.12
CA ASN A 159 -15.86 16.34 -7.30
C ASN A 159 -16.29 15.50 -8.51
N ASP A 160 -17.32 15.94 -9.25
CA ASP A 160 -17.72 15.28 -10.50
C ASP A 160 -16.79 15.70 -11.64
N LYS A 161 -15.61 15.06 -11.75
CA LYS A 161 -14.81 15.11 -12.99
C LYS A 161 -15.33 14.06 -13.99
N ASN A 162 -16.50 14.31 -14.57
CA ASN A 162 -16.91 13.95 -15.95
C ASN A 162 -18.43 14.00 -16.10
N ARG A 163 -18.95 15.13 -16.58
CA ARG A 163 -20.14 15.18 -17.46
C ARG A 163 -19.93 16.32 -18.45
N ASN A 164 -19.23 16.03 -19.54
CA ASN A 164 -19.38 16.78 -20.78
C ASN A 164 -19.25 15.80 -21.95
N SER A 165 -20.39 15.30 -22.44
CA SER A 165 -20.67 14.84 -23.80
C SER A 165 -22.12 14.38 -23.83
N GLY A 166 -22.98 15.19 -24.45
CA GLY A 166 -24.42 14.96 -24.59
C GLY A 166 -25.18 16.27 -24.57
#